data_AF-A0A2D8URD0-F1
#
_entry.id   AF-A0A2D8URD0-F1
#
_cell.length_a   1.000
_cell.length_b   1.000
_cell.length_c   1.000
_cell.angle_alpha   90.00
_cell.angle_beta   90.00
_cell.angle_gamma   90.00
#
_symmetry.space_group_name_H-M   'P 1'
#
loop_
_entity.id
_entity.type
_entity.pdbx_description
1 polymer ?
#
loop_
_entity_poly.entity_id
_entity_poly.type
_entity_poly.pdbx_seq_one_letter_code
_entity_poly.pdbx_strand_id
1 'polypeptide(L)'
;MKRPMFLIISIVLNFIIYYHLTENIGINATFEEISMTLIASIIVISLLSLVPAIVIYYLKMYMKKVFVPFKKIYLNLYLNISLAFYGIMILIGIMTYFKVTN
;
A
#
# COMPACT_ATOMS: atom_id res chain seq x y z
N MET A 1 4.67 -12.04 -12.36
CA MET A 1 5.88 -11.75 -11.56
C MET A 1 6.17 -10.25 -11.39
N LYS A 2 5.75 -9.35 -12.30
CA LYS A 2 6.11 -7.92 -12.21
C LYS A 2 5.50 -7.17 -10.99
N ARG A 3 4.25 -7.47 -10.61
CA ARG A 3 3.55 -6.69 -9.56
C ARG A 3 4.11 -6.85 -8.13
N PRO A 4 4.43 -8.06 -7.63
CA PRO A 4 5.10 -8.20 -6.35
C PRO A 4 6.45 -7.48 -6.30
N MET A 5 7.20 -7.50 -7.40
CA MET A 5 8.46 -6.77 -7.51
C MET A 5 8.25 -5.25 -7.40
N PHE A 6 7.25 -4.68 -8.07
CA PHE A 6 6.90 -3.26 -7.92
C PHE A 6 6.49 -2.91 -6.48
N LEU A 7 5.82 -3.83 -5.77
CA LEU A 7 5.44 -3.61 -4.38
C LEU A 7 6.67 -3.54 -3.48
N ILE A 8 7.61 -4.48 -3.63
CA ILE A 8 8.87 -4.48 -2.89
C ILE A 8 9.65 -3.19 -3.15
N ILE A 9 9.78 -2.78 -4.41
CA ILE A 9 10.44 -1.52 -4.79
C ILE A 9 9.76 -0.33 -4.12
N SER A 10 8.42 -0.28 -4.11
CA SER A 10 7.66 0.81 -3.48
C SER A 10 7.87 0.88 -1.97
N ILE A 11 7.96 -0.28 -1.30
CA ILE A 11 8.24 -0.35 0.14
C ILE A 11 9.66 0.17 0.42
N VAL A 12 10.65 -0.29 -0.35
CA VAL A 12 12.05 0.17 -0.21
C VAL A 12 12.15 1.68 -0.44
N LEU A 13 11.49 2.22 -1.46
CA LEU A 13 11.47 3.66 -1.72
C LEU A 13 10.86 4.46 -0.56
N ASN A 14 9.81 3.95 0.08
CA ASN A 14 9.22 4.59 1.26
C ASN A 14 10.23 4.68 2.41
N PHE A 15 11.03 3.63 2.65
CA PHE A 15 12.09 3.66 3.67
C PHE A 15 13.20 4.66 3.33
N ILE A 16 13.61 4.74 2.06
CA ILE A 16 14.63 5.70 1.61
C ILE A 16 14.14 7.14 1.80
N ILE A 17 12.90 7.44 1.41
CA ILE A 17 12.31 8.77 1.59
C ILE A 17 12.21 9.10 3.07
N TYR A 18 11.74 8.16 3.89
CA TYR A 18 11.66 8.35 5.33
C TYR A 18 13.03 8.70 5.93
N TYR A 19 14.07 7.92 5.61
CA TYR A 19 15.44 8.19 6.04
C TYR A 19 15.90 9.61 5.66
N HIS A 20 15.62 10.02 4.42
CA HIS A 20 15.97 11.35 3.94
C HIS A 20 15.23 12.47 4.69
N LEU A 21 13.94 12.30 4.97
CA LEU A 21 13.15 13.23 5.77
C LEU A 21 13.64 13.31 7.22
N THR A 22 14.08 12.19 7.79
CA THR A 22 14.65 12.13 9.14
C THR A 22 15.97 12.90 9.21
N GLU A 23 16.91 12.64 8.31
CA GLU A 23 18.22 13.32 8.34
C GLU A 23 18.16 14.81 7.98
N ASN A 24 17.33 15.19 7.00
CA ASN A 24 17.38 16.55 6.42
C ASN A 24 16.25 17.47 6.89
N ILE A 25 15.16 16.92 7.41
CA ILE A 25 13.99 17.68 7.88
C ILE A 25 13.76 17.49 9.39
N GLY A 26 14.48 16.57 10.03
CA GLY A 26 14.37 16.32 11.47
C GLY A 26 13.09 15.59 11.87
N ILE A 27 12.41 14.92 10.93
CA ILE A 27 11.25 14.07 11.22
C ILE A 27 11.77 12.76 11.83
N ASN A 28 11.89 12.75 13.15
CA ASN A 28 12.34 11.61 13.93
C ASN A 28 11.15 10.84 14.49
N ALA A 29 10.51 9.99 13.69
CA ALA A 29 9.50 9.08 14.22
C ALA A 29 10.19 7.96 15.03
N THR A 30 9.58 7.56 16.13
CA THR A 30 10.12 6.48 16.97
C THR A 30 9.97 5.13 16.27
N PHE A 31 10.80 4.15 16.64
CA PHE A 31 10.65 2.78 16.12
C PHE A 31 9.24 2.22 16.37
N GLU A 32 8.64 2.58 17.51
CA GLU A 32 7.27 2.19 17.87
C GLU A 32 6.25 2.79 16.90
N GLU A 33 6.36 4.08 16.57
CA GLU A 33 5.48 4.75 15.59
C GLU A 33 5.59 4.14 14.19
N ILE A 34 6.81 3.85 13.73
CA ILE A 34 7.05 3.19 12.43
C ILE A 34 6.42 1.79 12.43
N SER A 35 6.64 1.03 13.51
CA SER A 35 6.11 -0.33 13.65
C SER A 35 4.58 -0.34 13.69
N MET A 36 3.96 0.57 14.45
CA MET A 36 2.51 0.75 14.49
C MET A 36 1.94 1.14 13.13
N THR A 37 2.61 2.04 12.40
CA THR A 37 2.19 2.46 11.06
C THR A 37 2.25 1.30 10.07
N LEU A 38 3.31 0.48 10.11
CA LEU A 38 3.43 -0.72 9.28
C LEU A 38 2.31 -1.71 9.58
N ILE A 39 2.06 -2.01 10.85
CA ILE A 39 0.97 -2.91 11.26
C ILE A 39 -0.38 -2.36 10.79
N ALA A 40 -0.64 -1.07 11.02
CA ALA A 40 -1.86 -0.41 10.59
C ALA A 40 -2.06 -0.50 9.07
N SER A 41 -1.00 -0.27 8.29
CA SER A 41 -1.07 -0.37 6.82
C SER A 41 -1.44 -1.78 6.35
N ILE A 42 -0.89 -2.84 6.96
CA ILE A 42 -1.22 -4.22 6.63
C ILE A 42 -2.70 -4.50 6.90
N ILE A 43 -3.22 -4.05 8.04
CA ILE A 43 -4.62 -4.22 8.42
C ILE A 43 -5.53 -3.45 7.46
N VAL A 44 -5.23 -2.18 7.21
CA VAL A 44 -6.05 -1.31 6.34
C VAL A 44 -6.09 -1.84 4.91
N ILE A 45 -4.95 -2.22 4.33
CA ILE A 45 -4.88 -2.81 2.98
C ILE A 45 -5.68 -4.13 2.94
N SER A 46 -5.59 -4.96 3.98
CA SER A 46 -6.34 -6.21 4.06
C SER A 46 -7.85 -5.97 4.07
N LEU A 47 -8.33 -5.02 4.88
CA LEU A 47 -9.76 -4.68 4.95
C LEU A 47 -10.26 -4.05 3.65
N LEU A 48 -9.51 -3.08 3.08
CA LEU A 48 -9.84 -2.41 1.83
C LEU A 48 -9.83 -3.36 0.63
N SER A 49 -9.07 -4.44 0.69
CA SER A 49 -9.07 -5.47 -0.37
C SER A 49 -10.14 -6.54 -0.15
N LEU A 50 -10.45 -6.90 1.10
CA LEU A 50 -11.40 -7.95 1.45
C LEU A 50 -12.83 -7.59 1.03
N VAL A 51 -13.33 -6.41 1.41
CA VAL A 51 -14.73 -6.02 1.15
C VAL A 51 -15.03 -5.98 -0.36
N PRO A 52 -14.23 -5.32 -1.21
CA PRO A 52 -14.45 -5.36 -2.65
C PRO A 52 -14.21 -6.75 -3.25
N ALA A 53 -13.30 -7.56 -2.71
CA ALA A 53 -13.08 -8.92 -3.20
C ALA A 53 -14.32 -9.79 -3.02
N ILE A 54 -15.00 -9.68 -1.86
CA ILE A 54 -16.25 -10.37 -1.58
C ILE A 54 -17.32 -9.94 -2.60
N VAL A 55 -17.52 -8.64 -2.78
CA VAL A 55 -18.50 -8.10 -3.74
C VAL A 55 -18.22 -8.60 -5.16
N ILE A 56 -16.98 -8.49 -5.64
CA ILE A 56 -16.61 -8.94 -7.00
C ILE A 56 -16.79 -10.46 -7.15
N TYR A 57 -16.47 -11.24 -6.12
CA TYR A 57 -16.64 -12.69 -6.15
C TYR A 57 -18.12 -13.07 -6.32
N TYR A 58 -19.00 -12.50 -5.50
CA TYR A 58 -20.45 -12.71 -5.61
C TYR A 58 -21.00 -12.22 -6.97
N LEU A 59 -20.58 -11.05 -7.45
CA LEU A 59 -20.99 -10.55 -8.77
C LEU A 59 -20.58 -11.52 -9.91
N LYS A 60 -19.36 -12.05 -9.87
CA LYS A 60 -18.89 -12.99 -10.90
C LYS A 60 -19.61 -14.33 -10.86
N MET A 61 -19.83 -14.86 -9.65
CA MET A 61 -20.49 -16.15 -9.46
C MET A 61 -21.97 -16.08 -9.85
N TYR A 62 -22.72 -15.09 -9.37
CA TYR A 62 -24.17 -15.05 -9.50
C TYR A 62 -24.65 -14.33 -10.76
N MET A 63 -24.04 -13.20 -11.14
CA MET A 63 -24.49 -12.45 -12.31
C MET A 63 -23.88 -12.94 -13.61
N LYS A 64 -22.57 -13.23 -13.59
CA LYS A 64 -21.83 -13.61 -14.81
C LYS A 64 -21.72 -15.12 -15.00
N LYS A 65 -22.07 -15.93 -13.98
CA LYS A 65 -21.92 -17.39 -13.98
C LYS A 65 -20.48 -17.84 -14.31
N VAL A 66 -19.48 -17.03 -13.95
CA VAL A 66 -18.06 -17.34 -14.17
C VAL A 66 -17.43 -17.71 -12.83
N PHE A 67 -16.89 -18.92 -12.76
CA PHE A 67 -16.10 -19.33 -11.61
C PHE A 67 -14.70 -18.71 -11.65
N VAL A 68 -14.41 -17.83 -10.71
CA VAL A 68 -13.06 -17.30 -10.47
C VAL A 68 -12.71 -17.54 -9.01
N PRO A 69 -11.55 -18.17 -8.71
CA PRO A 69 -11.15 -18.40 -7.33
C PRO A 69 -11.08 -17.10 -6.53
N PHE A 70 -11.71 -17.07 -5.35
CA PHE A 70 -11.70 -15.91 -4.45
C PHE A 70 -10.27 -15.42 -4.17
N LYS A 71 -9.34 -16.36 -3.89
CA LYS A 71 -7.91 -16.08 -3.67
C LYS A 71 -7.31 -15.24 -4.80
N LYS A 72 -7.67 -15.48 -6.06
CA LYS A 72 -7.16 -14.73 -7.22
C LYS A 72 -7.68 -13.30 -7.24
N ILE A 73 -8.95 -13.09 -6.90
CA ILE A 73 -9.57 -11.77 -6.82
C ILE A 73 -8.96 -10.97 -5.67
N TYR A 74 -8.93 -11.58 -4.47
CA TYR A 74 -8.38 -10.97 -3.26
C TYR A 74 -6.91 -10.56 -3.45
N LEU A 75 -6.05 -11.48 -3.89
CA LEU A 75 -4.63 -11.20 -4.04
C LEU A 75 -4.36 -10.11 -5.10
N ASN A 76 -5.17 -10.07 -6.16
CA ASN A 76 -5.07 -9.03 -7.17
C ASN A 76 -5.48 -7.64 -6.62
N LEU A 77 -6.56 -7.58 -5.85
CA LEU A 77 -6.99 -6.34 -5.19
C LEU A 77 -6.00 -5.89 -4.12
N TYR A 78 -5.55 -6.81 -3.28
CA TYR A 78 -4.54 -6.55 -2.24
C TYR A 78 -3.30 -5.91 -2.86
N LEU A 79 -2.70 -6.54 -3.89
CA LEU A 79 -1.50 -6.00 -4.54
C LEU A 79 -1.73 -4.62 -5.16
N ASN A 80 -2.88 -4.40 -5.81
CA ASN A 80 -3.17 -3.12 -6.45
C ASN A 80 -3.38 -2.01 -5.40
N ILE A 81 -4.12 -2.30 -4.33
CA ILE A 81 -4.35 -1.35 -3.23
C ILE A 81 -3.04 -1.06 -2.50
N SER A 82 -2.20 -2.07 -2.24
CA SER A 82 -0.88 -1.85 -1.65
C SER A 82 -0.03 -0.92 -2.53
N LEU A 83 0.03 -1.18 -3.84
CA LEU A 83 0.79 -0.33 -4.77
C LEU A 83 0.28 1.11 -4.78
N ALA A 84 -1.04 1.31 -4.80
CA ALA A 84 -1.63 2.65 -4.73
C ALA A 84 -1.30 3.34 -3.40
N PHE A 85 -1.42 2.62 -2.28
CA PHE A 85 -1.16 3.14 -0.95
C PHE A 85 0.29 3.59 -0.78
N TYR A 86 1.24 2.71 -1.09
CA TYR A 86 2.68 3.04 -1.01
C TYR A 86 3.09 4.10 -2.04
N GLY A 87 2.44 4.15 -3.21
CA GLY A 87 2.66 5.20 -4.21
C GLY A 87 2.21 6.58 -3.70
N ILE A 88 1.07 6.66 -3.02
CA ILE A 88 0.59 7.90 -2.39
C ILE A 88 1.55 8.36 -1.28
N MET A 89 2.03 7.43 -0.45
CA MET A 89 3.01 7.76 0.61
C MET A 89 4.30 8.36 0.04
N ILE A 90 4.81 7.79 -1.06
CA ILE A 90 5.97 8.34 -1.79
C ILE A 90 5.71 9.78 -2.25
N LEU A 91 4.54 10.02 -2.87
CA LEU A 91 4.16 11.36 -3.33
C LEU A 91 4.09 12.36 -2.17
N ILE A 92 3.49 11.98 -1.05
CA ILE A 92 3.42 12.81 0.16
C ILE A 92 4.82 13.14 0.68
N GLY A 93 5.73 12.15 0.71
CA GLY A 93 7.11 12.38 1.13
C GLY A 93 7.86 13.35 0.22
N ILE A 94 7.70 13.21 -1.10
CA ILE A 94 8.27 14.13 -2.11
C ILE A 94 7.69 15.54 -1.94
N MET A 95 6.38 15.68 -1.77
CA MET A 95 5.74 16.99 -1.56
C MET A 95 6.22 17.66 -0.28
N THR A 96 6.41 16.88 0.78
CA THR A 96 6.92 17.37 2.07
C THR A 96 8.35 17.90 1.91
N TYR A 97 9.20 17.17 1.18
CA TYR A 97 10.55 17.62 0.85
C TYR A 97 10.54 18.98 0.15
N PHE A 98 9.80 19.12 -0.96
CA PHE A 98 9.74 20.38 -1.71
C PHE A 98 9.17 21.55 -0.92
N LYS A 99 8.24 21.30 0.00
CA LYS A 99 7.66 22.34 0.87
C LYS A 99 8.67 22.89 1.88
N VAL A 100 9.63 22.09 2.33
CA VAL A 100 10.63 22.51 3.32
C VAL A 100 11.82 23.20 2.66
N THR A 101 12.15 22.84 1.42
CA THR A 101 13.30 23.40 0.69
C THR A 101 13.02 24.71 -0.05
N ASN A 102 11.74 25.07 -0.27
CA ASN A 102 11.31 26.31 -0.94
C ASN A 102 10.66 27.27 0.07
#